data_AF-A0A969EW94-F1
#
_entry.id   AF-A0A969EW94-F1
#
_cell.length_a   1.000
_cell.length_b   1.000
_cell.length_c   1.000
_cell.angle_alpha   90.00
_cell.angle_beta   90.00
_cell.angle_gamma   90.00
#
_symmetry.space_group_name_H-M   'P 1'
#
loop_
_entity.id
_entity.type
_entity.pdbx_description
1 polymer ?
#
loop_
_entity_poly.entity_id
_entity_poly.type
_entity_poly.pdbx_seq_one_letter_code
_entity_poly.pdbx_strand_id
1 'polypeptide(L)'
;MPKPLTIEAPRKVGPVSVEDELLRGAQWPVTEVPPAQVSFPKMMRVSGQPVVTLWVMLDSYEEVKKIKLSRLYNLVYKTFLCTPTPYPLALWITAFYNHMYHQENGPRWMPCYLDLKTKQGMDMVRLLAAKGEYQLLLFAKELPQKCAYVTTIQINQGLQSNLQEWVVNSATWRTLGDPREGKKMSRQLAEG
;
A
#
# COMPACT_ATOMS: atom_id res chain seq x y z
N MET A 1 7.87 9.28 -49.13
CA MET A 1 9.04 8.78 -48.38
C MET A 1 8.71 8.77 -46.90
N PRO A 2 8.73 7.62 -46.21
CA PRO A 2 8.46 7.57 -44.78
C PRO A 2 9.69 8.03 -43.97
N LYS A 3 9.46 8.82 -42.91
CA LYS A 3 10.51 9.26 -41.97
C LYS A 3 11.05 8.06 -41.18
N PRO A 4 12.37 7.99 -40.90
CA PRO A 4 12.94 6.91 -40.10
C PRO A 4 12.45 7.01 -38.65
N LEU A 5 12.05 5.86 -38.10
CA LEU A 5 11.74 5.69 -36.68
C LEU A 5 13.01 5.89 -35.87
N THR A 6 13.05 6.95 -35.04
CA THR A 6 14.09 7.15 -34.05
C THR A 6 13.95 6.08 -32.97
N ILE A 7 14.88 5.14 -32.95
CA ILE A 7 15.00 4.14 -31.88
C ILE A 7 15.53 4.88 -30.65
N GLU A 8 14.67 5.16 -29.67
CA GLU A 8 15.12 5.67 -28.38
C GLU A 8 15.99 4.61 -27.70
N ALA A 9 17.20 5.03 -27.31
CA ALA A 9 18.16 4.19 -26.61
C ALA A 9 17.59 3.65 -25.28
N PRO A 10 17.99 2.44 -24.85
CA PRO A 10 17.54 1.87 -23.58
C PRO A 10 17.89 2.81 -22.42
N ARG A 11 16.87 3.19 -21.64
CA ARG A 11 17.05 4.01 -20.42
C ARG A 11 18.06 3.32 -19.51
N LYS A 12 19.18 3.99 -19.25
CA LYS A 12 20.20 3.55 -18.28
C LYS A 12 19.51 3.33 -16.93
N VAL A 13 19.63 2.11 -16.41
CA VAL A 13 19.24 1.79 -15.03
C VAL A 13 20.21 2.55 -14.13
N GLY A 14 19.74 3.64 -13.53
CA GLY A 14 20.54 4.45 -12.61
C GLY A 14 20.94 3.66 -11.34
N PRO A 15 21.91 4.17 -10.57
CA PRO A 15 22.28 3.58 -9.29
C PRO A 15 21.05 3.49 -8.38
N VAL A 16 20.94 2.39 -7.64
CA VAL A 16 19.90 2.18 -6.62
C VAL A 16 20.02 3.31 -5.59
N SER A 17 18.91 3.99 -5.28
CA SER A 17 18.94 5.09 -4.31
C SER A 17 19.22 4.54 -2.90
N VAL A 18 19.92 5.29 -2.04
CA VAL A 18 20.15 4.90 -0.63
C VAL A 18 18.82 4.64 0.11
N GLU A 19 17.76 5.29 -0.33
CA GLU A 19 16.40 5.13 0.16
C GLU A 19 15.85 3.72 -0.14
N ASP A 20 16.10 3.23 -1.35
CA ASP A 20 15.76 1.86 -1.75
C ASP A 20 16.54 0.81 -0.94
N GLU A 21 17.80 1.08 -0.60
CA GLU A 21 18.62 0.14 0.19
C GLU A 21 18.08 -0.03 1.62
N LEU A 22 17.71 1.07 2.29
CA LEU A 22 17.15 1.00 3.63
C LEU A 22 15.79 0.29 3.65
N LEU A 23 14.93 0.54 2.66
CA LEU A 23 13.65 -0.14 2.52
C LEU A 23 13.84 -1.63 2.20
N ARG A 24 14.83 -1.98 1.38
CA ARG A 24 15.19 -3.38 1.07
C ARG A 24 15.79 -4.12 2.26
N GLY A 25 16.44 -3.40 3.18
CA GLY A 25 16.95 -3.92 4.44
C GLY A 25 15.88 -4.17 5.50
N ALA A 26 14.63 -3.78 5.26
CA ALA A 26 13.52 -4.04 6.17
C ALA A 26 13.28 -5.55 6.36
N GLN A 27 13.02 -5.95 7.61
CA GLN A 27 12.79 -7.34 8.00
C GLN A 27 11.40 -7.48 8.60
N TRP A 28 10.67 -8.54 8.21
CA TRP A 28 9.35 -8.83 8.75
C TRP A 28 9.42 -9.05 10.27
N PRO A 29 8.57 -8.38 11.08
CA PRO A 29 8.60 -8.53 12.52
C PRO A 29 8.26 -9.97 12.94
N VAL A 30 9.17 -10.61 13.69
CA VAL A 30 9.06 -12.02 14.14
C VAL A 30 7.89 -12.24 15.10
N THR A 31 7.52 -11.21 15.87
CA THR A 31 6.42 -11.26 16.85
C THR A 31 5.03 -11.13 16.23
N GLU A 32 4.94 -10.80 14.94
CA GLU A 32 3.68 -10.68 14.20
C GLU A 32 3.50 -11.92 13.32
N VAL A 33 3.23 -13.06 13.96
CA VAL A 33 2.87 -14.34 13.29
C VAL A 33 1.57 -14.13 12.51
N PRO A 34 1.46 -14.56 11.24
CA PRO A 34 0.41 -14.10 10.33
C PRO A 34 -0.93 -14.81 10.60
N PRO A 35 -1.99 -14.10 11.04
CA PRO A 35 -3.32 -14.68 11.12
C PRO A 35 -4.10 -14.15 9.90
N ALA A 36 -3.95 -14.80 8.75
CA ALA A 36 -4.72 -14.56 7.52
C ALA A 36 -4.67 -13.14 6.90
N GLN A 37 -4.08 -12.13 7.55
CA GLN A 37 -3.93 -10.78 7.04
C GLN A 37 -2.53 -10.56 6.46
N VAL A 38 -2.52 -10.54 5.13
CA VAL A 38 -1.38 -10.54 4.21
C VAL A 38 -0.69 -9.17 4.14
N SER A 39 -1.27 -8.11 4.73
CA SER A 39 -0.75 -6.75 4.60
C SER A 39 -0.97 -5.87 5.83
N PHE A 40 0.05 -5.13 6.26
CA PHE A 40 -0.06 -4.14 7.35
C PHE A 40 0.72 -2.85 7.05
N PRO A 41 0.24 -1.69 7.52
CA PRO A 41 0.90 -0.42 7.26
C PRO A 41 1.89 -0.07 8.38
N LYS A 42 3.01 0.57 8.03
CA LYS A 42 4.07 0.97 8.96
C LYS A 42 4.67 2.31 8.56
N MET A 43 4.93 3.17 9.54
CA MET A 43 5.73 4.38 9.34
C MET A 43 7.21 4.03 9.53
N MET A 44 8.03 4.38 8.54
CA MET A 44 9.48 4.23 8.58
C MET A 44 10.16 5.59 8.46
N ARG A 45 11.44 5.66 8.82
CA ARG A 45 12.28 6.81 8.53
C ARG A 45 13.33 6.42 7.50
N VAL A 46 13.38 7.15 6.40
CA VAL A 46 14.36 6.98 5.34
C VAL A 46 15.07 8.30 5.14
N SER A 47 16.40 8.31 5.30
CA SER A 47 17.20 9.55 5.26
C SER A 47 16.67 10.65 6.20
N GLY A 48 16.15 10.26 7.37
CA GLY A 48 15.55 11.18 8.34
C GLY A 48 14.12 11.63 8.02
N GLN A 49 13.60 11.35 6.83
CA GLN A 49 12.24 11.69 6.42
C GLN A 49 11.24 10.58 6.77
N PRO A 50 10.05 10.91 7.29
CA PRO A 50 9.02 9.90 7.52
C PRO A 50 8.42 9.43 6.20
N VAL A 51 8.29 8.12 6.04
CA VAL A 51 7.75 7.44 4.86
C VAL A 51 6.66 6.48 5.31
N VAL A 52 5.51 6.51 4.65
CA VAL A 52 4.45 5.50 4.85
C VAL A 52 4.76 4.29 4.00
N THR A 53 4.73 3.12 4.63
CA THR A 53 5.01 1.85 3.98
C THR A 53 3.83 0.89 4.18
N LEU A 54 3.48 0.13 3.15
CA LEU A 54 2.56 -1.01 3.23
C LEU A 54 3.38 -2.28 3.06
N TRP A 55 3.38 -3.13 4.06
CA TRP A 55 4.14 -4.36 4.07
C TRP A 55 3.22 -5.49 3.72
N VAL A 56 3.63 -6.36 2.80
CA VAL A 56 2.80 -7.44 2.28
C VAL A 56 3.58 -8.74 2.24
N MET A 57 3.04 -9.78 2.85
CA MET A 57 3.60 -11.12 2.84
C MET A 57 2.92 -11.96 1.76
N LEU A 58 3.60 -12.23 0.65
CA LEU A 58 3.10 -13.13 -0.40
C LEU A 58 3.41 -14.58 -0.09
N ASP A 59 2.66 -15.48 -0.75
CA ASP A 59 2.75 -16.90 -0.45
C ASP A 59 4.04 -17.52 -0.96
N SER A 60 4.62 -16.96 -2.03
CA SER A 60 5.90 -17.42 -2.55
C SER A 60 6.80 -16.31 -3.10
N TYR A 61 8.10 -16.56 -3.13
CA TYR A 61 9.07 -15.68 -3.78
C TYR A 61 8.82 -15.56 -5.29
N GLU A 62 8.33 -16.63 -5.93
CA GLU A 62 7.96 -16.61 -7.35
C GLU A 62 6.80 -15.65 -7.63
N GLU A 63 5.85 -15.48 -6.72
CA GLU A 63 4.79 -14.47 -6.84
C GLU A 63 5.37 -13.06 -6.82
N VAL A 64 6.28 -12.76 -5.88
CA VAL A 64 6.98 -11.46 -5.82
C VAL A 64 7.76 -11.21 -7.12
N LYS A 65 8.44 -12.23 -7.63
CA LYS A 65 9.22 -12.15 -8.87
C LYS A 65 8.33 -11.90 -10.09
N LYS A 66 7.16 -12.55 -10.19
CA LYS A 66 6.16 -12.28 -11.23
C LYS A 66 5.74 -10.81 -11.21
N ILE A 67 5.36 -10.29 -10.03
CA ILE A 67 5.00 -8.87 -9.88
C ILE A 67 6.16 -7.96 -10.32
N LYS A 68 7.38 -8.22 -9.86
CA LYS A 68 8.56 -7.43 -10.21
C LYS A 68 8.89 -7.44 -11.70
N LEU A 69 8.90 -8.62 -12.33
CA LEU A 69 9.25 -8.78 -13.75
C LEU A 69 8.19 -8.16 -14.67
N SER A 70 6.93 -8.22 -14.27
CA SER A 70 5.81 -7.72 -15.05
C SER A 70 5.36 -6.31 -14.65
N ARG A 71 6.21 -5.54 -13.97
CA ARG A 71 5.90 -4.19 -13.47
C ARG A 71 5.27 -3.24 -14.51
N LEU A 72 5.62 -3.39 -15.80
CA LEU A 72 5.10 -2.56 -16.88
C LEU A 72 3.67 -2.96 -17.32
N TYR A 73 3.25 -4.18 -17.00
CA TYR A 73 1.95 -4.76 -17.37
C TYR A 73 1.01 -4.92 -16.17
N ASN A 74 1.49 -4.65 -14.96
CA ASN A 74 0.68 -4.70 -13.76
C ASN A 74 -0.25 -3.48 -13.70
N LEU A 75 -1.54 -3.74 -13.61
CA LEU A 75 -2.52 -2.75 -13.19
C LEU A 75 -2.49 -2.66 -11.67
N VAL A 76 -2.30 -1.43 -11.16
CA VAL A 76 -2.30 -1.15 -9.72
C VAL A 76 -3.55 -0.39 -9.36
N TYR A 77 -4.45 -1.05 -8.64
CA TYR A 77 -5.62 -0.42 -8.05
C TYR A 77 -5.28 0.10 -6.66
N LYS A 78 -5.78 1.28 -6.33
CA LYS A 78 -5.60 1.92 -5.03
C LYS A 78 -6.86 2.70 -4.70
N THR A 79 -7.36 2.52 -3.49
CA THR A 79 -8.49 3.31 -2.99
C THR A 79 -8.41 3.43 -1.48
N PHE A 80 -9.06 4.47 -0.97
CA PHE A 80 -9.25 4.70 0.45
C PHE A 80 -10.75 4.90 0.67
N LEU A 81 -11.31 4.21 1.66
CA LEU A 81 -12.70 4.36 2.09
C LEU A 81 -12.73 4.74 3.57
N CYS A 82 -13.52 5.74 3.95
CA CYS A 82 -13.67 6.16 5.35
C CYS A 82 -15.05 5.82 5.88
N THR A 83 -15.05 5.24 7.07
CA THR A 83 -16.25 4.87 7.82
C THR A 83 -16.21 5.66 9.13
N PRO A 84 -16.83 6.86 9.20
CA PRO A 84 -16.75 7.73 10.38
C PRO A 84 -17.62 7.22 11.56
N THR A 85 -18.62 6.39 11.28
CA THR A 85 -19.56 5.82 12.26
C THR A 85 -19.72 4.33 11.95
N PRO A 86 -19.83 3.41 12.94
CA PRO A 86 -19.90 3.64 14.39
C PRO A 86 -18.55 3.90 15.06
N TYR A 87 -17.44 3.60 14.38
CA TYR A 87 -16.08 3.85 14.84
C TYR A 87 -15.24 4.35 13.66
N PRO A 88 -14.58 5.53 13.77
CA PRO A 88 -13.76 6.08 12.69
C PRO A 88 -12.63 5.17 12.21
N LEU A 89 -12.79 4.60 11.02
CA LEU A 89 -11.77 3.80 10.33
C LEU A 89 -11.58 4.27 8.90
N ALA A 90 -10.34 4.19 8.43
CA ALA A 90 -10.06 4.20 7.00
C ALA A 90 -9.66 2.80 6.55
N LEU A 91 -10.34 2.29 5.53
CA LEU A 91 -9.94 1.11 4.78
C LEU A 91 -9.06 1.56 3.62
N TRP A 92 -7.79 1.20 3.68
CA TRP A 92 -6.83 1.39 2.60
C TRP A 92 -6.70 0.09 1.82
N ILE A 93 -6.98 0.16 0.52
CA ILE A 93 -6.89 -0.99 -0.38
C ILE A 93 -5.84 -0.70 -1.45
N THR A 94 -4.91 -1.63 -1.60
CA THR A 94 -4.02 -1.72 -2.76
C THR A 94 -4.28 -3.06 -3.44
N ALA A 95 -4.27 -3.12 -4.77
CA ALA A 95 -4.34 -4.40 -5.47
C ALA A 95 -3.47 -4.43 -6.72
N PHE A 96 -2.86 -5.58 -6.99
CA PHE A 96 -2.18 -5.86 -8.24
C PHE A 96 -3.02 -6.79 -9.11
N TYR A 97 -3.19 -6.41 -10.36
CA TYR A 97 -3.76 -7.28 -11.37
C TYR A 97 -2.82 -7.40 -12.57
N ASN A 98 -2.55 -8.63 -12.97
CA ASN A 98 -1.85 -8.93 -14.19
C ASN A 98 -2.64 -9.97 -14.98
N HIS A 99 -3.14 -9.58 -16.14
CA HIS A 99 -3.94 -10.45 -17.01
C HIS A 99 -3.23 -11.74 -17.45
N MET A 100 -1.89 -11.81 -17.40
CA MET A 100 -1.12 -13.02 -17.73
C MET A 100 -1.04 -14.01 -16.58
N TYR A 101 -1.17 -13.55 -15.33
CA TYR A 101 -0.94 -14.38 -14.13
C TYR A 101 -2.19 -14.52 -13.24
N HIS A 102 -3.17 -13.63 -13.36
CA HIS A 102 -4.31 -13.50 -12.46
C HIS A 102 -5.66 -13.82 -13.14
N GLN A 103 -5.66 -14.63 -14.21
CA GLN A 103 -6.89 -14.95 -14.94
C GLN A 103 -7.92 -15.69 -14.07
N GLU A 104 -7.48 -16.70 -13.32
CA GLU A 104 -8.37 -17.52 -12.49
C GLU A 104 -8.56 -16.97 -11.07
N ASN A 105 -7.52 -16.33 -10.51
CA ASN A 105 -7.50 -15.91 -9.11
C ASN A 105 -7.91 -14.44 -8.89
N GLY A 106 -8.09 -13.67 -9.97
CA GLY A 106 -8.41 -12.24 -9.90
C GLY A 106 -7.27 -11.40 -9.29
N PRO A 107 -7.53 -10.10 -9.03
CA PRO A 107 -6.53 -9.21 -8.45
C PRO A 107 -6.04 -9.68 -7.08
N ARG A 108 -4.75 -9.50 -6.79
CA ARG A 108 -4.19 -9.69 -5.46
C ARG A 108 -4.52 -8.48 -4.60
N TRP A 109 -5.55 -8.59 -3.77
CA TRP A 109 -6.01 -7.53 -2.88
C TRP A 109 -5.20 -7.49 -1.58
N MET A 110 -4.85 -6.28 -1.14
CA MET A 110 -4.05 -6.00 0.05
C MET A 110 -4.76 -4.94 0.91
N PRO A 111 -5.90 -5.30 1.55
CA PRO A 111 -6.63 -4.39 2.41
C PRO A 111 -5.91 -4.22 3.76
N CYS A 112 -5.85 -2.99 4.26
CA CYS A 112 -5.48 -2.70 5.62
C CYS A 112 -6.39 -1.63 6.24
N TYR A 113 -6.55 -1.69 7.55
CA TYR A 113 -7.38 -0.73 8.30
C TYR A 113 -6.50 0.22 9.07
N LEU A 114 -6.80 1.50 8.97
CA LEU A 114 -6.22 2.56 9.78
C LEU A 114 -7.25 3.01 10.81
N ASP A 115 -6.84 2.99 12.07
CA ASP A 115 -7.65 3.48 13.17
C ASP A 115 -7.50 5.01 13.29
N LEU A 116 -8.55 5.74 12.92
CA LEU A 116 -8.56 7.20 12.89
C LEU A 116 -8.78 7.84 14.26
N LYS A 117 -8.98 7.04 15.32
CA LYS A 117 -8.96 7.52 16.71
C LYS A 117 -7.56 7.51 17.30
N THR A 118 -6.67 6.66 16.78
CA THR A 118 -5.30 6.57 17.26
C THR A 118 -4.43 7.68 16.66
N LYS A 119 -3.49 8.21 17.46
CA LYS A 119 -2.47 9.14 16.96
C LYS A 119 -1.71 8.53 15.78
N GLN A 120 -1.38 7.24 15.86
CA GLN A 120 -0.64 6.53 14.80
C GLN A 120 -1.40 6.50 13.47
N GLY A 121 -2.67 6.11 13.49
CA GLY A 121 -3.48 6.06 12.27
C GLY A 121 -3.71 7.45 11.66
N MET A 122 -3.96 8.46 12.50
CA MET A 122 -4.11 9.84 12.04
C MET A 122 -2.83 10.44 11.48
N ASP A 123 -1.69 10.21 12.13
CA ASP A 123 -0.39 10.67 11.61
C ASP A 123 -0.06 10.02 10.27
N MET A 124 -0.46 8.76 10.08
CA MET A 124 -0.30 8.06 8.81
C MET A 124 -1.19 8.64 7.70
N VAL A 125 -2.46 8.91 7.97
CA VAL A 125 -3.37 9.55 7.00
C VAL A 125 -2.86 10.94 6.61
N ARG A 126 -2.39 11.73 7.59
CA ARG A 126 -1.76 13.05 7.33
C ARG A 126 -0.57 12.93 6.40
N LEU A 127 0.30 11.95 6.64
CA LEU A 127 1.50 11.77 5.84
C LEU A 127 1.18 11.28 4.42
N LEU A 128 0.23 10.35 4.27
CA LEU A 128 -0.29 9.91 2.95
C LEU A 128 -0.88 11.09 2.17
N ALA A 129 -1.69 11.91 2.83
CA ALA A 129 -2.32 13.09 2.26
C ALA A 129 -1.32 14.17 1.82
N ALA A 130 -0.24 14.35 2.58
CA ALA A 130 0.77 15.37 2.32
C ALA A 130 1.82 14.94 1.29
N LYS A 131 2.22 13.66 1.31
CA LYS A 131 3.23 13.13 0.38
C LYS A 131 2.63 12.70 -0.95
N GLY A 132 1.37 12.26 -0.96
CA GLY A 132 0.72 11.78 -2.16
C GLY A 132 1.28 10.45 -2.68
N GLU A 133 2.02 9.72 -1.85
CA GLU A 133 2.61 8.44 -2.20
C GLU A 133 2.88 7.58 -0.96
N TYR A 134 3.10 6.30 -1.18
CA TYR A 134 3.60 5.35 -0.17
C TYR A 134 4.48 4.29 -0.82
N GLN A 135 5.29 3.62 -0.01
CA GLN A 135 6.13 2.50 -0.46
C GLN A 135 5.43 1.18 -0.17
N LEU A 136 5.35 0.30 -1.17
CA LEU A 136 4.85 -1.05 -1.02
C LEU A 136 6.03 -2.02 -0.96
N LEU A 137 6.15 -2.70 0.17
CA LEU A 137 7.22 -3.66 0.46
C LEU A 137 6.63 -5.07 0.39
N LEU A 138 7.13 -5.87 -0.54
CA LEU A 138 6.72 -7.25 -0.74
C LEU A 138 7.76 -8.19 -0.13
N PHE A 139 7.26 -9.06 0.73
CA PHE A 139 7.97 -10.16 1.38
C PHE A 139 7.42 -11.49 0.87
N ALA A 140 8.18 -12.56 1.09
CA ALA A 140 7.79 -13.91 0.74
C ALA A 140 7.90 -14.80 1.98
N LYS A 141 6.95 -15.72 2.18
CA LYS A 141 6.91 -16.60 3.37
C LYS A 141 8.17 -17.43 3.54
N GLU A 142 8.86 -17.77 2.46
CA GLU A 142 10.10 -18.55 2.46
C GLU A 142 11.29 -17.75 3.02
N LEU A 143 11.27 -16.42 2.90
CA LEU A 143 12.35 -15.55 3.37
C LEU A 143 11.81 -14.24 3.96
N PRO A 144 11.10 -14.28 5.11
CA PRO A 144 10.46 -13.10 5.71
C PRO A 144 11.48 -12.08 6.23
N GLN A 145 12.73 -12.50 6.45
CA GLN A 145 13.82 -11.66 6.93
C GLN A 145 14.40 -10.71 5.87
N LYS A 146 13.91 -10.78 4.63
CA LYS A 146 14.41 -9.94 3.54
C LYS A 146 13.24 -9.41 2.71
N CYS A 147 13.18 -8.09 2.55
CA CYS A 147 12.28 -7.49 1.58
C CYS A 147 12.72 -7.89 0.16
N ALA A 148 11.83 -8.55 -0.57
CA ALA A 148 12.13 -9.08 -1.91
C ALA A 148 11.94 -8.01 -2.99
N TYR A 149 10.94 -7.14 -2.83
CA TYR A 149 10.67 -6.06 -3.78
C TYR A 149 10.05 -4.84 -3.10
N VAL A 150 10.46 -3.65 -3.55
CA VAL A 150 9.94 -2.35 -3.12
C VAL A 150 9.43 -1.63 -4.35
N THR A 151 8.25 -1.03 -4.27
CA THR A 151 7.72 -0.15 -5.32
C THR A 151 6.95 1.00 -4.72
N THR A 152 7.07 2.18 -5.32
CA THR A 152 6.30 3.37 -4.91
C THR A 152 4.92 3.35 -5.57
N ILE A 153 3.88 3.62 -4.78
CA ILE A 153 2.52 3.80 -5.28
C ILE A 153 2.11 5.26 -5.11
N GLN A 154 1.86 5.91 -6.23
CA GLN A 154 1.38 7.29 -6.30
C GLN A 154 -0.11 7.35 -5.99
N ILE A 155 -0.53 8.27 -5.13
CA ILE A 155 -1.92 8.59 -4.79
C ILE A 155 -2.34 9.77 -5.67
N ASN A 156 -3.46 9.64 -6.39
CA ASN A 156 -3.94 10.74 -7.23
C ASN A 156 -4.48 11.91 -6.38
N GLN A 157 -4.62 13.09 -6.98
CA GLN A 157 -5.06 14.30 -6.27
C GLN A 157 -6.43 14.14 -5.60
N GLY A 158 -7.39 13.46 -6.26
CA GLY A 158 -8.72 13.25 -5.66
C GLY A 158 -8.67 12.42 -4.37
N LEU A 159 -7.90 11.34 -4.35
CA LEU A 159 -7.67 10.55 -3.15
C LEU A 159 -6.90 11.33 -2.08
N GLN A 160 -5.92 12.17 -2.47
CA GLN A 160 -5.24 13.05 -1.52
C GLN A 160 -6.21 14.04 -0.88
N SER A 161 -7.07 14.69 -1.66
CA SER A 161 -8.10 15.61 -1.15
C SER A 161 -9.05 14.91 -0.18
N ASN A 162 -9.50 13.69 -0.49
CA ASN A 162 -10.32 12.91 0.44
C ASN A 162 -9.60 12.64 1.77
N LEU A 163 -8.33 12.24 1.72
CA LEU A 163 -7.52 12.02 2.93
C LEU A 163 -7.34 13.32 3.73
N GLN A 164 -7.14 14.46 3.07
CA GLN A 164 -7.04 15.78 3.72
C GLN A 164 -8.36 16.16 4.42
N GLU A 165 -9.49 15.94 3.75
CA GLU A 165 -10.81 16.18 4.33
C GLU A 165 -11.02 15.33 5.59
N TRP A 166 -10.61 14.07 5.56
CA TRP A 166 -10.68 13.19 6.74
C TRP A 166 -9.84 13.70 7.90
N VAL A 167 -8.64 14.23 7.62
CA VAL A 167 -7.79 14.83 8.65
C VAL A 167 -8.49 16.01 9.33
N VAL A 168 -9.15 16.87 8.55
CA VAL A 168 -9.88 18.03 9.06
C VAL A 168 -11.11 17.61 9.85
N ASN A 169 -11.91 16.70 9.29
CA ASN A 169 -13.20 16.33 9.85
C ASN A 169 -13.10 15.35 11.03
N SER A 170 -11.98 14.63 11.18
CA SER A 170 -11.79 13.61 12.21
C SER A 170 -12.06 14.05 13.64
N ALA A 171 -11.81 15.32 13.95
CA ALA A 171 -12.05 15.90 15.27
C ALA A 171 -13.54 15.93 15.65
N THR A 172 -14.43 15.89 14.66
CA THR A 172 -15.88 15.97 14.85
C THR A 172 -16.55 14.60 14.95
N TRP A 173 -15.84 13.52 14.57
CA TRP A 173 -16.44 12.20 14.49
C TRP A 173 -16.68 11.60 15.89
N ARG A 174 -17.93 11.21 16.13
CA ARG A 174 -18.35 10.56 17.37
C ARG A 174 -18.12 9.06 17.26
N THR A 175 -17.62 8.47 18.34
CA THR A 175 -17.53 7.02 18.49
C THR A 175 -18.84 6.54 19.13
N LEU A 176 -19.65 5.82 18.36
CA LEU A 176 -20.94 5.28 18.79
C LEU A 176 -20.92 3.75 18.98
N GLY A 177 -19.82 3.09 18.60
CA GLY A 177 -19.61 1.65 18.75
C GLY A 177 -18.13 1.29 18.81
N ASP A 178 -17.81 0.03 18.58
CA ASP A 178 -16.44 -0.49 18.73
C ASP A 178 -15.69 -0.67 17.38
N PRO A 179 -14.36 -0.88 17.39
CA PRO A 179 -13.59 -1.07 16.16
C PRO A 179 -13.99 -2.30 15.33
N ARG A 180 -14.59 -3.33 15.93
CA ARG A 180 -15.02 -4.55 15.23
C ARG A 180 -16.24 -4.24 14.36
N GLU A 181 -17.18 -3.45 14.89
CA GLU A 181 -18.35 -2.97 14.16
C GLU A 181 -17.96 -2.05 13.00
N GLY A 182 -17.02 -1.11 13.22
CA GLY A 182 -16.49 -0.26 12.15
C GLY A 182 -15.83 -1.07 11.02
N LYS A 183 -15.06 -2.11 11.35
CA LYS A 183 -14.43 -3.00 10.35
C LYS A 183 -15.48 -3.74 9.52
N LYS A 184 -16.55 -4.24 10.15
CA LYS A 184 -17.64 -4.93 9.47
C LYS A 184 -18.34 -4.02 8.45
N MET A 185 -18.67 -2.79 8.85
CA MET A 185 -19.33 -1.83 7.97
C MET A 185 -18.43 -1.41 6.78
N SER A 186 -17.15 -1.19 7.04
CA SER A 186 -16.18 -0.85 5.99
C SER A 186 -16.01 -1.96 4.94
N ARG A 187 -16.16 -3.24 5.33
CA ARG A 187 -16.16 -4.37 4.39
C ARG A 187 -17.40 -4.37 3.51
N GLN A 188 -18.58 -4.16 4.11
CA GLN A 188 -19.84 -4.09 3.35
C GLN A 188 -19.82 -2.98 2.30
N LEU A 189 -19.23 -1.82 2.61
CA LEU A 189 -19.05 -0.71 1.66
C LEU A 189 -18.05 -1.01 0.54
N ALA A 190 -17.14 -1.97 0.73
CA ALA A 190 -16.18 -2.36 -0.30
C ALA A 190 -16.69 -3.51 -1.20
N GLU A 191 -17.74 -4.22 -0.77
CA GLU A 191 -18.34 -5.36 -1.47
C GLU A 191 -19.60 -5.01 -2.26
N GLY A 192 -20.21 -3.84 -2.02
CA GLY A 192 -21.38 -3.31 -2.73
C GLY A 192 -21.02 -2.29 -3.80
#